data_AF-A0AAU9KVI5-F1
#
_entry.id   AF-A0AAU9KVI5-F1
#
_cell.length_a   1.000
_cell.length_b   1.000
_cell.length_c   1.000
_cell.angle_alpha   90.00
_cell.angle_beta   90.00
_cell.angle_gamma   90.00
#
_symmetry.space_group_name_H-M   'P 1'
#
loop_
_entity.id
_entity.type
_entity.pdbx_description
1 polymer ?
#
loop_
_entity_poly.entity_id
_entity_poly.type
_entity_poly.pdbx_seq_one_letter_code
_entity_poly.pdbx_strand_id
1 'polypeptide(L)'
;MDGWESRRKRTPGHDWCVLMFGIRGVVDIVDVDTAFFTGNYAPRVSIQAADITQDYDANAADALQVLTAKATKDRSMGVSATPKELKLAEQLKSVEWTEIVPFTQLGAGYTETRHNLLRVSPSKRGPWTHIRLDIFPDGGIVRLRVFGEVVIDWKHIQVSDMLDLVSIAHGGQVIGYSDAHYGHPRNLMAPGRSKTMAGGWETAGYEHRAARYTWKGLGSAQAGMLERHTAG
;
A
#
# COMPACT_ATOMS: atom_id res chain seq x y z
N MET A 1 -17.58 -11.00 -4.66
CA MET A 1 -17.39 -9.55 -4.91
C MET A 1 -15.96 -9.22 -4.54
N ASP A 2 -15.23 -8.50 -5.39
CA ASP A 2 -13.82 -8.16 -5.16
C ASP A 2 -13.72 -6.78 -4.48
N GLY A 3 -13.92 -6.75 -3.17
CA GLY A 3 -13.96 -5.54 -2.37
C GLY A 3 -14.25 -5.83 -0.90
N TRP A 4 -14.30 -4.79 -0.09
CA TRP A 4 -14.80 -4.87 1.28
C TRP A 4 -16.26 -4.41 1.30
N GLU A 5 -17.14 -5.20 1.88
CA GLU A 5 -18.54 -4.86 2.13
C GLU A 5 -18.90 -5.27 3.56
N SER A 6 -19.48 -4.35 4.31
CA SER A 6 -20.00 -4.63 5.65
C SER A 6 -21.49 -4.97 5.64
N ARG A 7 -21.96 -5.61 6.72
CA ARG A 7 -23.39 -5.91 6.89
C ARG A 7 -24.16 -4.62 7.17
N ARG A 8 -25.34 -4.48 6.55
CA ARG A 8 -26.27 -3.37 6.80
C ARG A 8 -26.47 -3.13 8.30
N LYS A 9 -26.21 -1.91 8.74
CA LYS A 9 -26.31 -1.51 10.13
C LYS A 9 -27.74 -1.06 10.43
N ARG A 10 -28.27 -1.49 11.57
CA ARG A 10 -29.63 -1.15 12.08
C ARG A 10 -29.57 -0.43 13.43
N THR A 11 -28.38 -0.09 13.86
CA THR A 11 -28.07 0.59 15.13
C THR A 11 -27.16 1.78 14.83
N PRO A 12 -27.09 2.79 15.72
CA PRO A 12 -26.12 3.87 15.57
C PRO A 12 -24.68 3.35 15.45
N GLY A 13 -23.85 4.11 14.74
CA GLY A 13 -22.43 3.82 14.52
C GLY A 13 -22.10 3.64 13.04
N HIS A 14 -20.86 3.20 12.79
CA HIS A 14 -20.30 3.06 11.46
C HIS A 14 -19.29 1.89 11.41
N ASP A 15 -18.78 1.55 10.22
CA ASP A 15 -17.75 0.52 10.08
C ASP A 15 -16.41 1.15 9.74
N TRP A 16 -15.31 0.49 10.14
CA TRP A 16 -13.98 1.05 10.00
C TRP A 16 -12.92 -0.03 9.77
N CYS A 17 -11.78 0.40 9.26
CA CYS A 17 -10.60 -0.42 9.05
C CYS A 17 -9.33 0.39 9.36
N VAL A 18 -8.36 -0.22 10.04
CA VAL A 18 -7.03 0.38 10.26
C VAL A 18 -6.02 -0.34 9.36
N LEU A 19 -5.23 0.43 8.63
CA LEU A 19 -4.26 -0.05 7.66
C LEU A 19 -2.89 0.55 7.97
N MET A 20 -1.87 -0.30 7.93
CA MET A 20 -0.47 0.12 7.98
C MET A 20 0.05 0.34 6.56
N PHE A 21 0.83 1.40 6.35
CA PHE A 21 1.52 1.63 5.09
C PHE A 21 2.67 0.63 4.92
N GLY A 22 2.94 0.25 3.68
CA GLY A 22 4.15 -0.51 3.37
C GLY A 22 5.42 0.32 3.59
N ILE A 23 5.34 1.65 3.44
CA ILE A 23 6.43 2.60 3.57
C ILE A 23 5.88 3.90 4.19
N ARG A 24 6.61 4.50 5.14
CA ARG A 24 6.26 5.80 5.76
C ARG A 24 6.26 6.90 4.69
N GLY A 25 5.27 7.79 4.71
CA GLY A 25 5.16 8.79 3.65
C GLY A 25 4.23 9.96 3.95
N VAL A 26 4.37 11.01 3.14
CA VAL A 26 3.49 12.17 3.09
C VAL A 26 2.35 11.85 2.13
N VAL A 27 1.09 11.98 2.55
CA VAL A 27 -0.10 11.64 1.77
C VAL A 27 -0.67 12.86 1.06
N ASP A 28 -0.79 12.78 -0.26
CA ASP A 28 -1.36 13.84 -1.10
C ASP A 28 -2.82 13.57 -1.47
N ILE A 29 -3.13 12.35 -1.89
CA ILE A 29 -4.43 11.96 -2.43
C ILE A 29 -4.81 10.60 -1.87
N VAL A 30 -6.05 10.47 -1.39
CA VAL A 30 -6.67 9.18 -1.11
C VAL A 30 -7.76 8.91 -2.13
N ASP A 31 -7.65 7.80 -2.85
CA ASP A 31 -8.66 7.30 -3.76
C ASP A 31 -9.49 6.22 -3.07
N VAL A 32 -10.77 6.54 -2.85
CA VAL A 32 -11.77 5.59 -2.36
C VAL A 32 -12.58 5.09 -3.54
N ASP A 33 -12.23 3.90 -4.02
CA ASP A 33 -12.83 3.29 -5.19
C ASP A 33 -14.08 2.54 -4.77
N THR A 34 -15.21 2.93 -5.35
CA THR A 34 -16.52 2.35 -5.05
C THR A 34 -17.11 1.70 -6.29
N ALA A 35 -16.23 1.24 -7.19
CA ALA A 35 -16.60 0.54 -8.40
C ALA A 35 -17.61 -0.60 -8.14
N PHE A 36 -18.51 -0.89 -9.09
CA PHE A 36 -19.48 -1.99 -9.01
C PHE A 36 -20.54 -1.93 -7.87
N PHE A 37 -20.38 -1.06 -6.85
CA PHE A 37 -21.32 -0.88 -5.73
C PHE A 37 -22.40 0.18 -6.04
N THR A 38 -23.42 -0.15 -6.85
CA THR A 38 -24.47 0.81 -7.30
C THR A 38 -25.48 1.20 -6.23
N GLY A 39 -25.90 0.24 -5.42
CA GLY A 39 -26.91 0.45 -4.38
C GLY A 39 -26.41 0.25 -2.95
N ASN A 40 -25.28 -0.42 -2.78
CA ASN A 40 -24.70 -0.84 -1.49
C ASN A 40 -23.28 -0.29 -1.28
N TYR A 41 -22.94 0.83 -1.92
CA TYR A 41 -21.68 1.53 -1.63
C TYR A 41 -21.71 2.19 -0.25
N ALA A 42 -20.53 2.45 0.31
CA ALA A 42 -20.39 3.36 1.44
C ALA A 42 -20.74 4.79 1.00
N PRO A 43 -21.81 5.44 1.52
CA PRO A 43 -22.22 6.75 1.03
C PRO A 43 -21.32 7.90 1.51
N ARG A 44 -20.64 7.71 2.65
CA ARG A 44 -19.74 8.71 3.24
C ARG A 44 -18.52 8.05 3.84
N VAL A 45 -17.42 8.79 3.89
CA VAL A 45 -16.13 8.35 4.43
C VAL A 45 -15.49 9.44 5.28
N SER A 46 -14.68 9.07 6.26
CA SER A 46 -13.64 9.93 6.84
C SER A 46 -12.36 9.12 6.97
N ILE A 47 -11.20 9.81 6.96
CA ILE A 47 -9.91 9.15 7.09
C ILE A 47 -9.06 9.90 8.11
N GLN A 48 -8.55 9.17 9.08
CA GLN A 48 -7.56 9.64 10.05
C GLN A 48 -6.21 8.98 9.80
N ALA A 49 -5.14 9.64 10.23
CA ALA A 49 -3.78 9.13 10.08
C ALA A 49 -2.93 9.39 11.33
N ALA A 50 -1.99 8.49 11.57
CA ALA A 50 -1.02 8.60 12.65
C ALA A 50 0.37 8.17 12.18
N ASP A 51 1.38 8.78 12.79
CA ASP A 51 2.77 8.38 12.67
C ASP A 51 3.16 7.61 13.93
N ILE A 52 3.03 6.30 13.86
CA ILE A 52 3.34 5.37 14.94
C ILE A 52 4.78 4.90 14.77
N THR A 53 5.73 5.76 15.14
CA THR A 53 7.16 5.41 15.29
C THR A 53 7.45 5.09 16.76
N GLN A 54 8.71 4.79 17.12
CA GLN A 54 9.11 4.24 18.43
C GLN A 54 8.65 5.04 19.67
N ASP A 55 8.17 6.28 19.49
CA ASP A 55 7.67 7.15 20.57
C ASP A 55 6.14 7.10 20.79
N TYR A 56 5.43 6.22 20.08
CA TYR A 56 3.97 6.04 20.25
C TYR A 56 3.64 5.18 21.48
N ASP A 57 2.46 5.39 22.09
CA ASP A 57 1.97 4.68 23.29
C ASP A 57 2.27 3.17 23.23
N ALA A 58 3.08 2.66 24.18
CA ALA A 58 3.53 1.27 24.19
C ALA A 58 2.37 0.26 24.15
N ASN A 59 1.22 0.61 24.73
CA ASN A 59 0.03 -0.25 24.69
C ASN A 59 -0.54 -0.38 23.28
N ALA A 60 -0.45 0.68 22.47
CA ALA A 60 -0.92 0.66 21.10
C ALA A 60 0.02 -0.12 20.19
N ALA A 61 1.33 -0.11 20.46
CA ALA A 61 2.29 -0.94 19.73
C ALA A 61 2.00 -2.45 19.90
N ASP A 62 1.75 -2.91 21.13
CA ASP A 62 1.39 -4.30 21.41
C ASP A 62 0.06 -4.69 20.74
N ALA A 63 -0.96 -3.81 20.84
CA ALA A 63 -2.24 -4.02 20.18
C ALA A 63 -2.10 -4.14 18.65
N LEU A 64 -1.30 -3.28 18.01
CA LEU A 64 -1.01 -3.35 16.58
C LEU A 64 -0.35 -4.66 16.21
N GLN A 65 0.63 -5.13 17.00
CA GLN A 65 1.33 -6.37 16.73
C GLN A 65 0.37 -7.56 16.72
N VAL A 66 -0.50 -7.66 17.73
CA VAL A 66 -1.50 -8.73 17.84
C VAL A 66 -2.51 -8.68 16.70
N LEU A 67 -3.07 -7.49 16.42
CA LEU A 67 -4.05 -7.31 15.34
C LEU A 67 -3.46 -7.64 13.96
N THR A 68 -2.23 -7.17 13.69
CA THR A 68 -1.52 -7.41 12.42
C THR A 68 -1.23 -8.90 12.20
N ALA A 69 -0.75 -9.59 13.23
CA ALA A 69 -0.41 -11.02 13.15
C ALA A 69 -1.63 -11.91 12.81
N LYS A 70 -2.83 -11.49 13.22
CA LYS A 70 -4.07 -12.22 12.89
C LYS A 70 -4.61 -11.85 11.51
N ALA A 71 -4.69 -10.56 11.20
CA ALA A 71 -5.17 -10.07 9.90
C ALA A 71 -4.36 -10.63 8.70
N THR A 72 -3.09 -10.96 8.90
CA THR A 72 -2.24 -11.57 7.87
C THR A 72 -2.48 -13.07 7.65
N LYS A 73 -3.08 -13.78 8.61
CA LYS A 73 -3.32 -15.23 8.56
C LYS A 73 -4.74 -15.59 8.13
N ASP A 74 -5.73 -14.80 8.55
CA ASP A 74 -7.14 -15.06 8.31
C ASP A 74 -7.64 -14.30 7.07
N ARG A 75 -8.23 -15.04 6.11
CA ARG A 75 -8.85 -14.49 4.89
C ARG A 75 -10.33 -14.83 4.79
N SER A 76 -10.95 -15.24 5.90
CA SER A 76 -12.37 -15.55 5.95
C SER A 76 -13.22 -14.30 5.65
N MET A 77 -14.23 -14.47 4.80
CA MET A 77 -15.21 -13.43 4.47
C MET A 77 -16.51 -13.67 5.25
N GLY A 78 -17.30 -12.61 5.44
CA GLY A 78 -18.59 -12.70 6.14
C GLY A 78 -18.47 -12.77 7.67
N VAL A 79 -17.29 -12.50 8.22
CA VAL A 79 -17.01 -12.41 9.66
C VAL A 79 -16.92 -10.95 10.12
N SER A 80 -17.05 -10.74 11.42
CA SER A 80 -16.82 -9.44 12.07
C SER A 80 -15.77 -9.58 13.16
N ALA A 81 -15.13 -8.47 13.53
CA ALA A 81 -14.24 -8.45 14.69
C ALA A 81 -14.98 -8.93 15.95
N THR A 82 -14.32 -9.76 16.73
CA THR A 82 -14.77 -10.23 18.05
C THR A 82 -14.69 -9.10 19.08
N PRO A 83 -15.43 -9.19 20.21
CA PRO A 83 -15.35 -8.19 21.27
C PRO A 83 -13.92 -7.96 21.82
N LYS A 84 -13.10 -9.01 21.84
CA LYS A 84 -11.69 -8.91 22.26
C LYS A 84 -10.87 -8.08 21.27
N GLU A 85 -11.10 -8.27 19.97
CA GLU A 85 -10.40 -7.50 18.92
C GLU A 85 -10.85 -6.04 18.90
N LEU A 86 -12.14 -5.78 19.10
CA LEU A 86 -12.64 -4.41 19.24
C LEU A 86 -11.98 -3.71 20.43
N LYS A 87 -11.88 -4.38 21.58
CA LYS A 87 -11.21 -3.84 22.77
C LYS A 87 -9.71 -3.57 22.55
N LEU A 88 -9.01 -4.44 21.81
CA LEU A 88 -7.61 -4.19 21.42
C LEU A 88 -7.51 -2.99 20.47
N ALA A 89 -8.42 -2.88 19.49
CA ALA A 89 -8.41 -1.77 18.56
C ALA A 89 -8.72 -0.42 19.22
N GLU A 90 -9.52 -0.41 20.29
CA GLU A 90 -9.76 0.79 21.11
C GLU A 90 -8.47 1.35 21.74
N GLN A 91 -7.50 0.48 22.09
CA GLN A 91 -6.22 0.91 22.65
C GLN A 91 -5.39 1.73 21.66
N LEU A 92 -5.65 1.61 20.35
CA LEU A 92 -4.99 2.41 19.33
C LEU A 92 -5.37 3.89 19.39
N LYS A 93 -6.51 4.21 20.02
CA LYS A 93 -7.13 5.54 20.02
C LYS A 93 -7.25 6.12 18.62
N SER A 94 -7.51 5.25 17.63
CA SER A 94 -7.46 5.62 16.21
C SER A 94 -8.54 6.61 15.77
N VAL A 95 -9.59 6.79 16.58
CA VAL A 95 -10.59 7.85 16.41
C VAL A 95 -10.02 9.24 16.69
N GLU A 96 -9.01 9.34 17.56
CA GLU A 96 -8.34 10.60 17.94
C GLU A 96 -7.16 10.96 17.03
N TRP A 97 -6.87 10.11 16.04
CA TRP A 97 -5.83 10.38 15.05
C TRP A 97 -6.13 11.62 14.21
N THR A 98 -5.11 12.14 13.54
CA THR A 98 -5.26 13.36 12.74
C THR A 98 -6.21 13.11 11.58
N GLU A 99 -7.35 13.79 11.54
CA GLU A 99 -8.30 13.69 10.43
C GLU A 99 -7.73 14.33 9.16
N ILE A 100 -7.28 13.51 8.22
CA ILE A 100 -6.67 13.94 6.95
C ILE A 100 -7.70 14.11 5.83
N VAL A 101 -8.82 13.39 5.92
CA VAL A 101 -10.00 13.55 5.06
C VAL A 101 -11.23 13.67 5.96
N PRO A 102 -11.94 14.80 5.95
CA PRO A 102 -13.13 15.00 6.77
C PRO A 102 -14.28 14.10 6.30
N PHE A 103 -15.36 14.09 7.07
CA PHE A 103 -16.61 13.41 6.72
C PHE A 103 -17.14 13.87 5.34
N THR A 104 -16.86 13.05 4.32
CA THR A 104 -17.01 13.40 2.90
C THR A 104 -17.95 12.44 2.21
N GLN A 105 -18.83 12.97 1.34
CA GLN A 105 -19.73 12.17 0.53
C GLN A 105 -19.00 11.48 -0.63
N LEU A 106 -19.31 10.20 -0.82
CA LEU A 106 -18.88 9.40 -1.97
C LEU A 106 -20.02 9.31 -2.99
N GLY A 107 -19.69 9.15 -4.27
CA GLY A 107 -20.71 8.83 -5.28
C GLY A 107 -21.26 7.41 -5.11
N ALA A 108 -22.30 7.03 -5.88
CA ALA A 108 -22.82 5.66 -6.05
C ALA A 108 -22.30 4.91 -7.30
N GLY A 109 -22.30 3.57 -7.26
CA GLY A 109 -21.67 2.64 -8.22
C GLY A 109 -21.97 2.97 -9.65
N TYR A 110 -20.94 3.00 -10.49
CA TYR A 110 -20.92 3.62 -11.81
C TYR A 110 -21.54 5.03 -11.82
N THR A 111 -20.72 6.05 -11.62
CA THR A 111 -20.53 6.92 -12.80
C THR A 111 -19.17 6.59 -13.43
N GLU A 112 -19.20 5.50 -14.20
CA GLU A 112 -18.07 4.71 -14.72
C GLU A 112 -16.92 4.53 -13.73
N THR A 113 -17.33 4.05 -12.56
CA THR A 113 -16.53 3.25 -11.60
C THR A 113 -15.08 3.64 -11.61
N ARG A 114 -14.80 4.89 -11.31
CA ARG A 114 -15.27 5.78 -10.23
C ARG A 114 -14.34 5.66 -9.03
N HIS A 115 -13.37 6.53 -9.15
CA HIS A 115 -12.41 6.92 -8.17
C HIS A 115 -12.97 8.15 -7.46
N ASN A 116 -13.04 8.11 -6.13
CA ASN A 116 -13.30 9.32 -5.36
C ASN A 116 -11.94 9.84 -4.90
N LEU A 117 -11.37 10.78 -5.65
CA LEU A 117 -10.05 11.35 -5.38
C LEU A 117 -10.14 12.47 -4.34
N LEU A 118 -9.77 12.14 -3.10
CA LEU A 118 -9.86 13.04 -1.95
C LEU A 118 -8.48 13.64 -1.70
N ARG A 119 -8.34 14.95 -1.91
CA ARG A 119 -7.08 15.67 -1.69
C ARG A 119 -6.87 15.99 -0.21
N VAL A 120 -5.69 15.69 0.31
CA VAL A 120 -5.30 16.03 1.68
C VAL A 120 -4.76 17.46 1.74
N SER A 121 -5.24 18.21 2.74
CA SER A 121 -4.79 19.59 2.99
C SER A 121 -3.29 19.60 3.31
N PRO A 122 -2.50 20.57 2.79
CA PRO A 122 -1.04 20.61 3.00
C PRO A 122 -0.59 20.48 4.46
N SER A 123 -1.33 21.08 5.41
CA SER A 123 -1.02 21.02 6.85
C SER A 123 -1.25 19.65 7.50
N LYS A 124 -1.86 18.70 6.80
CA LYS A 124 -2.26 17.39 7.35
C LYS A 124 -1.68 16.20 6.59
N ARG A 125 -0.70 16.43 5.70
CA ARG A 125 -0.17 15.37 4.83
C ARG A 125 0.78 14.39 5.51
N GLY A 126 1.26 14.67 6.72
CA GLY A 126 2.09 13.75 7.49
C GLY A 126 3.49 14.27 7.75
N PRO A 127 4.50 13.40 7.87
CA PRO A 127 4.51 11.98 7.48
C PRO A 127 3.59 11.08 8.31
N TRP A 128 3.11 9.99 7.72
CA TRP A 128 2.24 8.99 8.35
C TRP A 128 2.74 7.57 8.10
N THR A 129 2.37 6.64 8.99
CA THR A 129 2.62 5.20 8.86
C THR A 129 1.34 4.37 8.87
N HIS A 130 0.24 4.92 9.40
CA HIS A 130 -1.03 4.24 9.52
C HIS A 130 -2.17 5.16 9.11
N ILE A 131 -3.25 4.56 8.60
CA ILE A 131 -4.53 5.23 8.40
C ILE A 131 -5.67 4.43 9.01
N ARG A 132 -6.69 5.16 9.44
CA ARG A 132 -8.01 4.63 9.76
C ARG A 132 -8.98 5.11 8.68
N LEU A 133 -9.68 4.17 8.06
CA LEU A 133 -10.79 4.41 7.16
C LEU A 133 -12.09 4.18 7.91
N ASP A 134 -12.97 5.18 7.96
CA ASP A 134 -14.33 5.04 8.45
C ASP A 134 -15.32 5.12 7.27
N ILE A 135 -16.26 4.18 7.16
CA ILE A 135 -17.37 4.20 6.20
C ILE A 135 -18.71 4.32 6.93
N PHE A 136 -19.59 5.22 6.47
CA PHE A 136 -20.80 5.58 7.22
C PHE A 136 -22.09 5.35 6.43
N PRO A 137 -23.13 4.73 7.03
CA PRO A 137 -23.09 3.93 8.26
C PRO A 137 -22.48 2.53 8.03
N ASP A 138 -22.52 2.06 6.79
CA ASP A 138 -22.07 0.77 6.31
C ASP A 138 -22.05 0.83 4.77
N GLY A 139 -21.69 -0.29 4.13
CA GLY A 139 -21.68 -0.44 2.68
C GLY A 139 -20.38 -1.04 2.20
N GLY A 140 -20.07 -0.85 0.92
CA GLY A 140 -18.86 -1.40 0.34
C GLY A 140 -18.02 -0.42 -0.49
N ILE A 141 -16.73 -0.77 -0.55
CA ILE A 141 -15.70 -0.15 -1.39
C ILE A 141 -14.88 -1.28 -2.05
N VAL A 142 -14.33 -1.03 -3.24
CA VAL A 142 -13.54 -2.01 -3.99
C VAL A 142 -12.07 -1.93 -3.61
N ARG A 143 -11.53 -0.71 -3.63
CA ARG A 143 -10.12 -0.43 -3.33
C ARG A 143 -9.98 0.86 -2.56
N LEU A 144 -8.92 0.90 -1.76
CA LEU A 144 -8.38 2.12 -1.20
C LEU A 144 -6.97 2.28 -1.76
N ARG A 145 -6.64 3.44 -2.32
CA ARG A 145 -5.28 3.77 -2.74
C ARG A 145 -4.86 5.06 -2.06
N VAL A 146 -3.65 5.08 -1.54
CA VAL A 146 -3.07 6.24 -0.86
C VAL A 146 -1.84 6.66 -1.65
N PHE A 147 -1.88 7.85 -2.24
CA PHE A 147 -0.82 8.39 -3.07
C PHE A 147 -0.07 9.48 -2.31
N GLY A 148 1.24 9.50 -2.49
CA GLY A 148 2.10 10.38 -1.74
C GLY A 148 3.58 10.15 -2.00
N GLU A 149 4.40 10.84 -1.21
CA GLU A 149 5.86 10.79 -1.28
C GLU A 149 6.42 9.94 -0.14
N VAL A 150 7.45 9.14 -0.45
CA VAL A 150 8.15 8.32 0.55
C VAL A 150 9.00 9.20 1.43
N VAL A 151 8.94 8.99 2.74
CA VAL A 151 9.82 9.64 3.73
C VAL A 151 10.78 8.63 4.29
N ILE A 152 12.06 8.86 4.03
CA ILE A 152 13.17 8.03 4.52
C ILE A 152 13.61 8.57 5.88
N ASP A 153 13.72 7.68 6.87
CA ASP A 153 14.31 8.03 8.16
C ASP A 153 15.82 7.76 8.14
N TRP A 154 16.59 8.81 7.86
CA TRP A 154 18.04 8.76 7.79
C TRP A 154 18.72 8.47 9.14
N LYS A 155 18.01 8.62 10.28
CA LYS A 155 18.61 8.42 11.61
C LYS A 155 19.05 6.98 11.86
N HIS A 156 18.42 6.03 11.17
CA HIS A 156 18.65 4.60 11.34
C HIS A 156 19.55 3.99 10.27
N ILE A 157 20.09 4.81 9.37
CA ILE A 157 20.93 4.39 8.25
C ILE A 157 22.38 4.79 8.55
N GLN A 158 23.27 3.81 8.64
CA GLN A 158 24.71 4.05 8.74
C GLN A 158 25.33 4.15 7.35
N VAL A 159 26.40 4.95 7.21
CA VAL A 159 27.12 5.12 5.92
C VAL A 159 27.66 3.80 5.37
N SER A 160 27.96 2.85 6.24
CA SER A 160 28.44 1.51 5.88
C SER A 160 27.35 0.55 5.43
N ASP A 161 26.07 0.91 5.58
CA ASP A 161 24.99 0.00 5.24
C ASP A 161 24.90 -0.17 3.72
N MET A 162 24.87 -1.43 3.26
CA MET A 162 24.57 -1.71 1.87
C MET A 162 23.07 -1.56 1.64
N LEU A 163 22.69 -0.47 0.97
CA LEU A 163 21.31 -0.15 0.63
C LEU A 163 21.03 -0.41 -0.84
N ASP A 164 19.82 -0.89 -1.13
CA ASP A 164 19.28 -0.86 -2.48
C ASP A 164 18.88 0.58 -2.83
N LEU A 165 19.74 1.29 -3.55
CA LEU A 165 19.56 2.70 -3.91
C LEU A 165 18.39 2.95 -4.88
N VAL A 166 17.90 1.91 -5.56
CA VAL A 166 16.80 2.03 -6.54
C VAL A 166 15.46 1.60 -5.92
N SER A 167 15.47 0.99 -4.73
CA SER A 167 14.25 0.58 -4.03
C SER A 167 13.31 1.75 -3.80
N ILE A 168 12.00 1.52 -3.97
CA ILE A 168 10.97 2.50 -3.63
C ILE A 168 10.96 2.81 -2.13
N ALA A 169 11.40 1.86 -1.28
CA ALA A 169 11.56 2.07 0.16
C ALA A 169 12.61 3.14 0.49
N HIS A 170 13.55 3.39 -0.43
CA HIS A 170 14.59 4.42 -0.33
C HIS A 170 14.34 5.57 -1.31
N GLY A 171 13.08 5.79 -1.73
CA GLY A 171 12.69 6.92 -2.57
C GLY A 171 12.99 6.76 -4.06
N GLY A 172 13.33 5.55 -4.52
CA GLY A 172 13.54 5.28 -5.94
C GLY A 172 12.31 5.58 -6.80
N GLN A 173 12.52 6.19 -7.97
CA GLN A 173 11.47 6.58 -8.91
C GLN A 173 11.85 6.21 -10.36
N VAL A 174 10.86 5.73 -11.12
CA VAL A 174 11.01 5.53 -12.57
C VAL A 174 10.87 6.88 -13.27
N ILE A 175 11.88 7.25 -14.06
CA ILE A 175 11.89 8.50 -14.83
C ILE A 175 11.40 8.29 -16.27
N GLY A 176 11.62 7.10 -16.85
CA GLY A 176 11.16 6.76 -18.21
C GLY A 176 11.46 5.31 -18.57
N TYR A 177 10.83 4.82 -19.65
CA TYR A 177 11.02 3.47 -20.17
C TYR A 177 10.65 3.40 -21.66
N SER A 178 11.21 2.41 -22.37
CA SER A 178 10.98 2.26 -23.82
C SER A 178 9.72 1.48 -24.17
N ASP A 179 9.35 0.48 -23.37
CA ASP A 179 8.19 -0.39 -23.59
C ASP A 179 7.74 -1.00 -22.24
N ALA A 180 6.46 -1.36 -22.11
CA ALA A 180 5.91 -2.02 -20.91
C ALA A 180 4.74 -2.94 -21.32
N HIS A 181 5.06 -3.96 -22.11
CA HIS A 181 4.07 -4.90 -22.64
C HIS A 181 3.39 -5.72 -21.55
N TYR A 182 4.16 -6.27 -20.60
CA TYR A 182 3.62 -7.00 -19.46
C TYR A 182 4.32 -6.59 -18.16
N GLY A 183 3.53 -6.23 -17.15
CA GLY A 183 4.05 -5.55 -15.96
C GLY A 183 4.48 -4.10 -16.25
N HIS A 184 5.13 -3.46 -15.29
CA HIS A 184 5.56 -2.06 -15.39
C HIS A 184 6.96 -1.90 -14.78
N PRO A 185 7.88 -1.08 -15.35
CA PRO A 185 9.25 -0.92 -14.83
C PRO A 185 9.34 -0.56 -13.35
N ARG A 186 8.31 0.11 -12.82
CA ARG A 186 8.19 0.42 -11.39
C ARG A 186 8.26 -0.82 -10.49
N ASN A 187 7.90 -1.99 -11.00
CA ASN A 187 7.93 -3.24 -10.28
C ASN A 187 9.36 -3.71 -9.97
N LEU A 188 10.37 -3.24 -10.71
CA LEU A 188 11.79 -3.51 -10.42
C LEU A 188 12.23 -2.96 -9.06
N MET A 189 11.57 -1.89 -8.59
CA MET A 189 11.89 -1.20 -7.34
C MET A 189 11.06 -1.73 -6.16
N ALA A 190 10.15 -2.68 -6.41
CA ALA A 190 9.26 -3.22 -5.39
C ALA A 190 10.04 -4.08 -4.37
N PRO A 191 9.70 -4.03 -3.08
CA PRO A 191 10.37 -4.84 -2.07
C PRO A 191 10.09 -6.33 -2.28
N GLY A 192 11.11 -7.16 -2.08
CA GLY A 192 11.01 -8.61 -2.14
C GLY A 192 10.92 -9.18 -3.56
N ARG A 193 10.67 -10.50 -3.66
CA ARG A 193 10.57 -11.20 -4.94
C ARG A 193 9.11 -11.31 -5.38
N SER A 194 8.86 -10.99 -6.65
CA SER A 194 7.53 -11.21 -7.24
C SER A 194 7.12 -12.70 -7.21
N LYS A 195 5.83 -12.94 -7.00
CA LYS A 195 5.22 -14.29 -7.04
C LYS A 195 4.81 -14.72 -8.46
N THR A 196 4.61 -13.77 -9.36
CA THR A 196 4.16 -14.00 -10.74
C THR A 196 4.91 -13.10 -11.71
N MET A 197 4.82 -13.37 -13.01
CA MET A 197 5.41 -12.50 -14.05
C MET A 197 4.82 -11.08 -14.03
N ALA A 198 3.57 -10.91 -13.58
CA ALA A 198 2.90 -9.60 -13.54
C ALA A 198 3.55 -8.61 -12.57
N GLY A 199 4.26 -9.10 -11.55
CA GLY A 199 5.07 -8.28 -10.66
C GLY A 199 6.51 -8.05 -11.15
N GLY A 200 6.81 -8.39 -12.41
CA GLY A 200 8.05 -8.03 -13.10
C GLY A 200 7.84 -6.93 -14.13
N TRP A 201 8.76 -6.84 -15.09
CA TRP A 201 8.65 -6.01 -16.28
C TRP A 201 9.16 -6.78 -17.50
N GLU A 202 8.31 -6.89 -18.51
CA GLU A 202 8.60 -7.56 -19.76
C GLU A 202 8.25 -6.64 -20.93
N THR A 203 9.08 -6.70 -21.96
CA THR A 203 8.88 -5.95 -23.20
C THR A 203 8.33 -6.88 -24.28
N ALA A 204 7.58 -6.33 -25.24
CA ALA A 204 7.11 -7.07 -26.40
C ALA A 204 8.29 -7.68 -27.18
N GLY A 205 8.11 -8.89 -27.69
CA GLY A 205 9.07 -9.52 -28.61
C GLY A 205 9.21 -8.71 -29.91
N TYR A 206 10.42 -8.63 -30.45
CA TYR A 206 10.73 -7.83 -31.64
C TYR A 206 11.05 -8.70 -32.85
N GLU A 207 10.20 -8.71 -33.90
CA GLU A 207 10.48 -9.40 -35.17
C GLU A 207 11.30 -8.57 -36.18
N HIS A 208 11.40 -7.24 -36.03
CA HIS A 208 12.12 -6.37 -36.99
C HIS A 208 12.93 -5.23 -36.34
N ARG A 209 14.00 -5.55 -35.60
CA ARG A 209 15.14 -4.63 -35.43
C ARG A 209 16.42 -5.34 -35.84
N ALA A 210 17.20 -4.71 -36.72
CA ALA A 210 18.62 -5.03 -36.83
C ALA A 210 19.23 -4.90 -35.42
N ALA A 211 19.96 -5.91 -34.96
CA ALA A 211 20.61 -5.93 -33.66
C ALA A 211 21.52 -4.68 -33.53
N ARG A 212 21.05 -3.63 -32.85
CA ARG A 212 21.82 -2.38 -32.63
C ARG A 212 22.69 -2.43 -31.39
N TYR A 213 22.75 -3.58 -30.71
CA TYR A 213 23.69 -3.83 -29.62
C TYR A 213 24.55 -5.03 -30.00
N THR A 214 25.62 -4.78 -30.75
CA THR A 214 26.78 -5.66 -30.70
C THR A 214 27.52 -5.34 -29.41
N TRP A 215 27.57 -6.31 -28.50
CA TRP A 215 28.57 -6.30 -27.44
C TRP A 215 29.93 -6.35 -28.13
N LYS A 216 30.60 -5.20 -28.28
CA LYS A 216 32.02 -5.19 -28.62
C LYS A 216 32.74 -5.76 -27.40
N GLY A 217 33.01 -7.07 -27.47
CA GLY A 217 33.80 -7.76 -26.48
C GLY A 217 35.10 -7.01 -26.25
N LEU A 218 35.32 -6.60 -24.99
CA LEU A 218 36.66 -6.44 -24.48
C LEU A 218 37.33 -7.82 -24.56
N GLY A 219 38.56 -7.81 -25.07
CA GLY A 219 39.29 -8.98 -25.54
C GLY A 219 39.41 -10.10 -24.51
N SER A 220 39.62 -11.29 -25.08
CA SER A 220 40.06 -12.52 -24.45
C SER A 220 40.99 -12.32 -23.24
N ALA A 221 40.50 -12.69 -22.06
CA ALA A 221 41.32 -13.24 -20.99
C ALA A 221 40.46 -14.16 -20.10
N GLN A 222 40.65 -15.46 -20.30
CA GLN A 222 40.37 -16.58 -19.38
C GLN A 222 39.01 -16.60 -18.67
N ALA A 223 38.11 -17.43 -19.21
CA ALA A 223 36.96 -17.95 -18.49
C ALA A 223 37.43 -18.84 -17.32
N GLY A 224 37.46 -18.26 -16.11
CA GLY A 224 37.55 -18.99 -14.86
C GLY A 224 36.18 -19.54 -14.49
N MET A 225 36.04 -20.85 -14.56
CA MET A 225 34.94 -21.66 -14.07
C MET A 225 34.76 -21.43 -12.56
N LEU A 226 33.63 -20.86 -12.14
CA LEU A 226 33.24 -20.74 -10.73
C LEU A 226 32.13 -21.76 -10.46
N GLU A 227 32.54 -22.96 -10.04
CA GLU A 227 31.66 -23.96 -9.47
C GLU A 227 31.13 -23.49 -8.11
N ARG A 228 29.82 -23.65 -7.90
CA ARG A 228 29.17 -23.41 -6.62
C ARG A 228 29.46 -24.60 -5.70
N HIS A 229 30.30 -24.41 -4.70
CA HIS A 229 30.33 -25.30 -3.55
C HIS A 229 29.09 -25.05 -2.68
N THR A 230 28.17 -26.01 -2.68
CA THR A 230 27.21 -26.21 -1.59
C THR A 230 27.94 -26.95 -0.47
N ALA A 231 28.14 -26.31 0.68
CA ALA A 231 28.53 -26.98 1.92
C ALA A 231 27.26 -27.40 2.68
N GLY A 232 27.26 -28.66 3.14
CA GLY A 232 26.32 -29.17 4.14
C GLY A 232 26.72 -28.82 5.56
#